data_AF-F8GX75-F1
#
_entry.id   AF-F8GX75-F1
#
_cell.length_a   1.000
_cell.length_b   1.000
_cell.length_c   1.000
_cell.angle_alpha   90.00
_cell.angle_beta   90.00
_cell.angle_gamma   90.00
#
_symmetry.space_group_name_H-M   'P 1'
#
loop_
_entity.id
_entity.type
_entity.pdbx_description
1 polymer ?
#
loop_
_entity_poly.entity_id
_entity_poly.type
_entity_poly.pdbx_seq_one_letter_code
_entity_poly.pdbx_strand_id
1 'polypeptide(L)'
;MRQGLLRTTEAQFAAGATRVLPAHLDGKWYASWEQAKASIEALPMQKFRAALFTAHLMGGCAMGEDPKQSVVRSDGRHHELANLSVLDGSVFPTSSGANPQSPSTA
;
A
#
# COMPACT_ATOMS: atom_id res chain seq x y z
N MET A 1 9.84 4.90 -7.07
CA MET A 1 9.38 3.70 -7.81
C MET A 1 10.53 2.86 -8.34
N ARG A 2 11.37 3.35 -9.29
CA ARG A 2 12.45 2.56 -9.92
C ARG A 2 13.39 1.88 -8.92
N GLN A 3 13.92 2.63 -7.96
CA GLN A 3 14.81 2.08 -6.93
C GLN A 3 14.14 0.98 -6.09
N GLY A 4 12.84 1.11 -5.79
CA GLY A 4 12.09 0.06 -5.09
C GLY A 4 12.02 -1.22 -5.90
N LEU A 5 11.69 -1.13 -7.18
CA LEU A 5 11.66 -2.30 -8.08
C LEU A 5 13.01 -3.01 -8.15
N LEU A 6 14.11 -2.25 -8.26
CA LEU A 6 15.47 -2.80 -8.27
C LEU A 6 15.78 -3.56 -6.98
N ARG A 7 15.57 -2.92 -5.82
CA ARG A 7 15.90 -3.52 -4.51
C ARG A 7 15.06 -4.77 -4.21
N THR A 8 13.77 -4.73 -4.47
CA THR A 8 12.90 -5.88 -4.24
C THR A 8 13.24 -7.03 -5.19
N THR A 9 13.53 -6.74 -6.47
CA THR A 9 13.91 -7.77 -7.45
C THR A 9 15.27 -8.40 -7.11
N GLU A 10 16.26 -7.60 -6.74
CA GLU A 10 17.56 -8.05 -6.24
C GLU A 10 17.40 -8.98 -5.04
N ALA A 11 16.59 -8.59 -4.04
CA ALA A 11 16.32 -9.39 -2.86
C ALA A 11 15.63 -10.72 -3.19
N GLN A 12 14.68 -10.73 -4.13
CA GLN A 12 13.98 -11.95 -4.54
C GLN A 12 14.93 -12.96 -5.22
N PHE A 13 15.81 -12.50 -6.12
CA PHE A 13 16.83 -13.38 -6.72
C PHE A 13 17.84 -13.86 -5.68
N ALA A 14 18.29 -12.99 -4.77
CA ALA A 14 19.16 -13.38 -3.66
C ALA A 14 18.52 -14.42 -2.72
N ALA A 15 17.19 -14.39 -2.59
CA ALA A 15 16.41 -15.39 -1.85
C ALA A 15 16.14 -16.69 -2.64
N GLY A 16 16.65 -16.82 -3.86
CA GLY A 16 16.54 -18.03 -4.68
C GLY A 16 15.37 -18.06 -5.66
N ALA A 17 14.73 -16.92 -5.95
CA ALA A 17 13.70 -16.88 -6.99
C ALA A 17 14.26 -17.28 -8.36
N THR A 18 13.59 -18.21 -9.04
CA THR A 18 13.97 -18.66 -10.40
C THR A 18 13.47 -17.73 -11.50
N ARG A 19 12.48 -16.90 -11.18
CA ARG A 19 11.99 -15.82 -12.04
C ARG A 19 11.31 -14.73 -11.23
N VAL A 20 11.40 -13.49 -11.71
CA VAL A 20 10.77 -12.31 -11.10
C VAL A 20 10.03 -11.49 -12.16
N LEU A 21 8.84 -11.00 -11.83
CA LEU A 21 8.09 -10.00 -12.60
C LEU A 21 8.05 -8.69 -11.79
N PRO A 22 8.70 -7.62 -12.24
CA PRO A 22 8.61 -6.32 -11.57
C PRO A 22 7.16 -5.79 -11.62
N ALA A 23 6.69 -5.16 -10.54
CA ALA A 23 5.35 -4.58 -10.42
C ALA A 23 5.16 -3.33 -11.29
N HIS A 24 5.21 -3.53 -12.61
CA HIS A 24 5.09 -2.52 -13.66
C HIS A 24 4.33 -3.14 -14.84
N LEU A 25 3.43 -2.38 -15.47
CA LEU A 25 2.55 -2.91 -16.54
C LEU A 25 3.31 -3.37 -17.79
N ASP A 26 4.49 -2.78 -18.05
CA ASP A 26 5.43 -3.24 -19.11
C ASP A 26 6.45 -4.28 -18.65
N GLY A 27 6.40 -4.70 -17.38
CA GLY A 27 7.29 -5.71 -16.84
C GLY A 27 7.07 -7.05 -17.53
N LYS A 28 8.15 -7.83 -17.64
CA LYS A 28 8.12 -9.23 -18.09
C LYS A 28 8.70 -10.12 -17.01
N TRP A 29 8.52 -11.43 -17.16
CA TRP A 29 9.24 -12.40 -16.37
C TRP A 29 10.71 -12.42 -16.78
N TYR A 30 11.59 -12.24 -15.81
CA TYR A 30 13.04 -12.32 -15.98
C TYR A 30 13.59 -13.49 -15.18
N ALA A 31 14.57 -14.20 -15.73
CA ALA A 31 15.17 -15.39 -15.11
C ALA A 31 16.50 -15.09 -14.39
N SER A 32 17.04 -13.87 -14.52
CA SER A 32 18.24 -13.45 -13.79
C SER A 32 18.16 -11.99 -13.35
N TRP A 33 18.98 -11.65 -12.35
CA TRP A 33 19.11 -10.29 -11.85
C TRP A 33 19.65 -9.33 -12.91
N GLU A 34 20.68 -9.70 -13.70
CA GLU A 34 21.23 -8.76 -14.69
C GLU A 34 20.20 -8.39 -15.76
N GLN A 35 19.44 -9.38 -16.24
CA GLN A 35 18.39 -9.15 -17.23
C GLN A 35 17.28 -8.26 -16.66
N ALA A 36 16.85 -8.54 -15.43
CA ALA A 36 15.82 -7.76 -14.76
C ALA A 36 16.28 -6.33 -14.51
N LYS A 37 17.51 -6.11 -14.02
CA LYS A 37 18.07 -4.79 -13.75
C LYS A 37 18.10 -3.92 -15.00
N ALA A 38 18.70 -4.41 -16.08
CA ALA A 38 18.78 -3.67 -17.35
C ALA A 38 17.37 -3.31 -17.88
N SER A 39 16.43 -4.26 -17.77
CA SER A 39 15.05 -4.01 -18.18
C SER A 39 14.35 -2.97 -17.29
N ILE A 40 14.48 -3.08 -15.96
CA ILE A 40 13.90 -2.14 -14.99
C ILE A 40 14.47 -0.74 -15.19
N GLU A 41 15.75 -0.58 -15.54
CA GLU A 41 16.36 0.71 -15.85
C GLU A 41 15.76 1.36 -17.12
N ALA A 42 15.40 0.54 -18.11
CA ALA A 42 14.75 0.99 -19.35
C ALA A 42 13.23 1.25 -19.21
N LEU A 43 12.58 0.78 -18.14
CA LEU A 43 11.13 0.96 -17.98
C LEU A 43 10.73 2.45 -17.90
N PRO A 44 9.62 2.85 -18.56
CA PRO A 44 9.13 4.23 -18.54
C PRO A 44 8.52 4.55 -17.17
N MET A 45 9.12 5.47 -16.43
CA MET A 45 8.58 5.95 -15.14
C MET A 45 7.50 7.00 -15.39
N GLN A 46 6.33 6.55 -15.82
CA GLN A 46 5.19 7.40 -16.15
C GLN A 46 4.00 7.11 -15.23
N LYS A 47 3.08 8.08 -15.14
CA LYS A 47 1.83 7.92 -14.38
C LYS A 47 1.06 6.69 -14.88
N PHE A 48 0.42 5.97 -13.97
CA PHE A 48 -0.41 4.79 -14.25
C PHE A 48 0.29 3.58 -14.88
N ARG A 49 1.62 3.51 -14.87
CA ARG A 49 2.39 2.36 -15.36
C ARG A 49 2.91 1.43 -14.26
N ALA A 50 2.97 1.94 -13.04
CA ALA A 50 3.22 1.14 -11.86
C ALA A 50 1.99 0.26 -11.55
N ALA A 51 2.20 -1.05 -11.42
CA ALA A 51 1.15 -1.97 -10.97
C ALA A 51 1.05 -1.90 -9.44
N LEU A 52 0.58 -0.76 -8.94
CA LEU A 52 0.41 -0.51 -7.51
C LEU A 52 -0.81 -1.30 -7.00
N PHE A 53 -0.59 -2.06 -5.95
CA PHE A 53 -1.63 -2.74 -5.19
C PHE A 53 -1.38 -2.46 -3.71
N THR A 54 -2.44 -2.16 -2.97
CA THR A 54 -2.42 -2.13 -1.50
C THR A 54 -3.62 -2.92 -0.99
N ALA A 55 -3.36 -3.88 -0.10
CA ALA A 55 -4.41 -4.59 0.63
C ALA A 55 -4.95 -3.77 1.82
N HIS A 56 -4.31 -2.63 2.12
CA HIS A 56 -4.50 -1.87 3.36
C HIS A 56 -4.90 -0.43 3.04
N LEU A 57 -6.03 -0.29 2.34
CA LEU A 57 -6.67 1.02 2.19
C LEU A 57 -7.21 1.44 3.56
N MET A 58 -6.71 2.57 4.06
CA MET A 58 -7.16 3.22 5.29
C MET A 58 -7.56 4.65 4.98
N GLY A 59 -8.45 5.20 5.80
CA GLY A 59 -9.03 6.53 5.59
C GLY A 59 -10.35 6.50 4.81
N GLY A 60 -10.98 7.67 4.67
CA GLY A 60 -12.31 7.83 4.09
C GLY A 60 -13.37 8.26 5.11
N CYS A 61 -13.19 7.90 6.39
CA CYS A 61 -14.01 8.37 7.52
C CYS A 61 -13.10 8.76 8.69
N ALA A 62 -12.10 9.63 8.45
CA ALA A 62 -11.03 9.91 9.41
C ALA A 62 -11.56 10.27 10.81
N MET A 63 -10.96 9.66 11.83
CA MET A 63 -11.28 9.86 13.24
C MET A 63 -10.59 11.10 13.82
N GLY A 64 -11.31 11.93 14.58
CA GLY A 64 -10.77 13.11 15.25
C GLY A 64 -11.82 13.88 16.07
N GLU A 65 -11.40 14.86 16.85
CA GLU A 65 -12.34 15.68 17.64
C GLU A 65 -12.73 17.00 16.95
N ASP A 66 -12.07 17.34 15.84
CA ASP A 66 -12.44 18.50 15.01
C ASP A 66 -13.35 18.07 13.85
N PRO A 67 -14.66 18.38 13.89
CA PRO A 67 -15.60 18.00 12.82
C PRO A 67 -15.28 18.65 11.46
N LYS A 68 -14.41 19.68 11.40
CA LYS A 68 -13.94 20.25 10.14
C LYS A 68 -12.83 19.42 9.48
N GLN A 69 -12.23 18.48 10.21
CA GLN A 69 -11.09 17.67 9.77
C GLN A 69 -11.33 16.16 9.96
N SER A 70 -12.48 15.76 10.50
CA SER A 70 -12.83 14.36 10.80
C SER A 70 -14.31 14.09 10.59
N VAL A 71 -14.63 12.83 10.31
CA VAL A 71 -15.99 12.33 10.03
C VAL A 71 -16.60 11.66 11.27
N VAL A 72 -15.75 11.00 12.07
CA VAL A 72 -16.14 10.39 13.32
C VAL A 72 -15.25 10.87 14.47
N ARG A 73 -15.82 10.92 15.67
CA ARG A 73 -15.13 11.18 16.93
C ARG A 73 -14.16 10.04 17.29
N SER A 74 -13.28 10.27 18.27
CA SER A 74 -12.36 9.25 18.80
C SER A 74 -13.04 7.96 19.31
N ASP A 75 -14.36 8.00 19.57
CA ASP A 75 -15.18 6.84 19.94
C ASP A 75 -15.89 6.17 18.74
N GLY A 76 -15.57 6.57 17.51
CA GLY A 76 -16.13 6.03 16.27
C GLY A 76 -17.53 6.53 15.92
N ARG A 77 -18.10 7.48 16.67
CA ARG A 77 -19.44 8.05 16.41
C ARG A 77 -19.38 9.23 15.44
N HIS A 78 -20.38 9.33 14.55
CA HIS A 78 -20.51 10.46 13.64
C HIS A 78 -20.75 11.78 14.39
N HIS A 79 -20.18 12.90 13.91
CA HIS A 79 -20.30 14.19 14.59
C HIS A 79 -21.73 14.76 14.58
N GLU A 80 -22.47 14.55 13.49
CA GLU A 80 -23.78 15.22 13.27
C GLU A 80 -24.98 14.29 13.44
N LEU A 81 -24.76 12.97 13.50
CA LEU A 81 -25.85 11.98 13.50
C LEU A 81 -25.80 11.16 14.78
N ALA A 82 -26.81 11.35 15.63
CA ALA A 82 -27.00 10.49 16.79
C ALA A 82 -27.26 9.05 16.33
N ASN A 83 -26.62 8.08 17.00
CA ASN A 83 -26.74 6.63 16.75
C ASN A 83 -26.12 6.11 15.44
N LEU A 84 -25.18 6.84 14.82
CA LEU A 84 -24.36 6.33 13.72
C LEU A 84 -22.90 6.15 14.17
N SER A 85 -22.34 4.97 13.94
CA SER A 85 -20.94 4.64 14.22
C SER A 85 -20.29 3.94 13.04
N VAL A 86 -19.00 4.21 12.80
CA VAL A 86 -18.17 3.57 11.78
C VAL A 86 -17.04 2.83 12.48
N LEU A 87 -16.88 1.53 12.21
CA LEU A 87 -15.96 0.64 12.90
C LEU A 87 -15.25 -0.27 11.88
N ASP A 88 -14.42 0.32 11.03
CA ASP A 88 -13.58 -0.39 10.06
C ASP A 88 -12.27 0.37 9.76
N GLY A 89 -11.47 -0.10 8.81
CA GLY A 89 -10.18 0.53 8.45
C GLY A 89 -10.28 1.98 7.94
N SER A 90 -11.47 2.47 7.59
CA SER A 90 -11.68 3.83 7.07
C SER A 90 -11.50 4.92 8.13
N VAL A 91 -11.59 4.57 9.43
CA VAL A 91 -11.45 5.55 10.53
C VAL A 91 -10.00 5.90 10.84
N PHE A 92 -9.04 5.06 10.45
CA PHE A 92 -7.62 5.34 10.68
C PHE A 92 -7.15 6.53 9.83
N PRO A 93 -6.73 7.64 10.46
CA PRO A 93 -6.36 8.87 9.75
C PRO A 93 -5.04 8.72 8.97
N THR A 94 -4.22 7.72 9.29
CA THR A 94 -2.97 7.41 8.59
C THR A 94 -2.76 5.89 8.50
N SER A 95 -1.98 5.47 7.51
CA SER A 95 -1.56 4.07 7.42
C SER A 95 -0.62 3.73 8.57
N SER A 96 -0.97 2.71 9.37
CA SER A 96 -0.18 2.29 10.54
C SER A 96 1.16 1.63 10.18
N GLY A 97 1.43 1.39 8.89
CA GLY A 97 2.64 0.69 8.43
C GLY A 97 2.68 -0.81 8.79
N ALA A 98 1.63 -1.32 9.46
CA ALA A 98 1.44 -2.71 9.83
C ALA A 98 0.18 -3.28 9.16
N ASN A 99 0.10 -4.60 9.04
CA ASN A 99 -1.11 -5.26 8.55
C ASN A 99 -2.27 -5.02 9.55
N PRO A 100 -3.35 -4.29 9.19
CA PRO A 100 -4.49 -3.99 10.05
C PRO A 100 -5.34 -5.23 10.40
N GLN A 101 -5.02 -6.40 9.83
CA GLN A 101 -5.65 -7.68 10.16
C GLN A 101 -5.05 -8.38 11.37
N SER A 102 -3.94 -7.87 11.92
CA SER A 102 -3.38 -8.40 13.18
C SER A 102 -4.34 -8.07 14.33
N PRO A 103 -4.80 -9.07 15.11
CA PRO A 103 -5.66 -8.79 16.26
C PRO A 103 -4.82 -8.03 17.30
N SER A 104 -5.21 -6.80 17.61
CA SER A 104 -4.79 -6.16 18.86
C SER A 104 -5.49 -6.93 19.98
N THR A 105 -4.82 -7.91 20.57
CA THR A 105 -5.23 -8.43 21.87
C THR A 105 -5.28 -7.25 22.85
N ALA A 106 -6.45 -7.15 23.50
CA ALA A 106 -6.87 -6.12 24.43
C ALA A 106 -5.90 -5.90 25.61
#